data_AF-A0A0S8CDQ7-F1
#
_entry.id   AF-A0A0S8CDQ7-F1
#
_cell.length_a   1.000
_cell.length_b   1.000
_cell.length_c   1.000
_cell.angle_alpha   90.00
_cell.angle_beta   90.00
_cell.angle_gamma   90.00
#
_symmetry.space_group_name_H-M   'P 1'
#
loop_
_entity.id
_entity.type
_entity.pdbx_description
1 polymer ?
#
loop_
_entity_poly.entity_id
_entity_poly.type
_entity_poly.pdbx_seq_one_letter_code
_entity_poly.pdbx_strand_id
1 'polypeptide(L)'
;MRTLVWLLVVGLVALLGIALSQLGALDPLKNGALTVASPLERGLRTAASPAADFLDNVTDRQDLEDENRLLRQQIEELTAEIAHLKEAEFTAADLAELAEVEESRPDDQFLAARVIARDPSNLKERLAIDRGSSDGVSEGMVVMSEGGSLVGVVSKALNDFAWVTLITDPNNNVNAMVLESRAQGVVSGSLHDGLSMELIPQDAEVEPGNTVATSGLGGNFPQALLIGQVAAVRGEQQDVFKKAEVEPAAGLSEPVRYLLFVPLILFVALAQVATAPYFPLLGVTANPLLVLLMCWAVVRGPRETMVLIPLAGTFKDLITTDPVGVSVLALLPIVPLAAIRERQPTESEFLATLAVVAVASLSYHLLYMMILTAVGDGPPWLQSPMRVLLPAALFNALITPIFYLSVRWATTLSEMVRPSIRVLG
;
A
#
# COMPACT_ATOMS: atom_id res chain seq x y z
N MET A 1 46.21 -43.22 81.48
CA MET A 1 44.91 -43.69 82.05
C MET A 1 43.69 -43.19 81.28
N ARG A 2 43.53 -41.89 80.96
CA ARG A 2 42.33 -41.36 80.25
C ARG A 2 42.02 -42.01 78.89
N THR A 3 43.02 -42.28 78.05
CA THR A 3 42.81 -42.89 76.72
C THR A 3 42.38 -44.35 76.79
N LEU A 4 42.82 -45.07 77.82
CA LEU A 4 42.46 -46.47 78.06
C LEU A 4 41.02 -46.61 78.55
N VAL A 5 40.53 -45.64 79.34
CA VAL A 5 39.11 -45.54 79.74
C VAL A 5 38.22 -45.28 78.53
N TRP A 6 38.63 -44.40 77.60
CA TRP A 6 37.87 -44.14 76.37
C TRP A 6 37.77 -45.37 75.47
N LEU A 7 38.85 -46.13 75.30
CA LEU A 7 38.83 -47.36 74.52
C LEU A 7 37.94 -48.44 75.17
N LEU A 8 37.94 -48.53 76.50
CA LEU A 8 37.05 -49.43 77.25
C LEU A 8 35.57 -49.03 77.12
N VAL A 9 35.26 -47.73 77.18
CA VAL A 9 33.88 -47.22 77.03
C VAL A 9 33.37 -47.45 75.61
N VAL A 10 34.18 -47.17 74.59
CA VAL A 10 33.81 -47.42 73.18
C VAL A 10 33.62 -48.91 72.92
N GLY A 11 34.50 -49.75 73.48
CA GLY A 11 34.36 -51.21 73.42
C GLY A 11 33.08 -51.72 74.09
N LEU A 12 32.74 -51.19 75.26
CA LEU A 12 31.51 -51.53 75.99
C LEU A 12 30.25 -51.12 75.21
N VAL A 13 30.25 -49.94 74.59
CA VAL A 13 29.11 -49.44 73.78
C VAL A 13 28.94 -50.28 72.50
N ALA A 14 30.03 -50.69 71.86
CA ALA A 14 29.98 -51.58 70.69
C ALA A 14 29.43 -52.96 71.06
N LEU A 15 29.89 -53.55 72.17
CA LEU A 15 29.38 -54.83 72.69
C LEU A 15 27.90 -54.74 73.09
N LEU A 16 27.48 -53.63 73.71
CA LEU A 16 26.08 -53.38 74.06
C LEU A 16 25.21 -53.25 72.81
N GLY A 17 25.68 -52.58 71.76
CA GLY A 17 24.98 -52.44 70.48
C GLY A 17 24.80 -53.78 69.75
N ILE A 18 25.81 -54.64 69.78
CA ILE A 18 25.72 -55.99 69.20
C ILE A 18 24.79 -56.89 70.04
N ALA A 19 24.85 -56.81 71.37
CA ALA A 19 23.95 -57.54 72.24
C ALA A 19 22.47 -57.12 72.05
N LEU A 20 22.21 -55.81 71.92
CA LEU A 20 20.88 -55.26 71.62
C LEU A 20 20.35 -55.70 70.24
N SER A 21 21.24 -55.87 69.25
CA SER A 21 20.86 -56.36 67.92
C SER A 21 20.42 -57.83 67.89
N GLN A 22 20.95 -58.66 68.80
CA GLN A 22 20.60 -60.08 68.93
C GLN A 22 19.29 -60.31 69.72
N LEU A 23 18.86 -59.31 70.50
CA LEU A 23 17.65 -59.33 71.33
C LEU A 23 16.38 -58.90 70.58
N GLY A 24 16.45 -58.58 69.27
CA GLY A 24 15.28 -58.21 68.46
C GLY A 24 14.64 -56.85 68.82
N ALA A 25 15.26 -56.06 69.71
CA ALA A 25 14.71 -54.80 70.21
C ALA A 25 14.77 -53.63 69.19
N LEU A 26 15.26 -53.85 67.97
CA LEU A 26 15.37 -52.84 66.90
C LEU A 26 14.39 -53.05 65.73
N ASP A 27 13.53 -54.08 65.81
CA ASP A 27 12.52 -54.36 64.79
C ASP A 27 11.49 -53.23 64.54
N PRO A 28 11.02 -52.43 65.53
CA PRO A 28 10.13 -51.31 65.24
C PRO A 28 10.82 -50.13 64.52
N LEU A 29 12.14 -49.98 64.63
CA LEU A 29 12.90 -48.93 63.93
C LEU A 29 13.15 -49.30 62.44
N LYS A 30 13.28 -50.61 62.17
CA LYS A 30 13.45 -51.15 60.81
C LYS A 30 12.18 -51.06 59.96
N ASN A 31 11.01 -51.16 60.61
CA ASN A 31 9.70 -51.07 59.94
C ASN A 31 9.22 -49.63 59.67
N GLY A 32 9.82 -48.61 60.29
CA GLY A 32 9.54 -47.19 59.98
C GLY A 32 10.29 -46.67 58.74
N ALA A 33 11.45 -47.26 58.42
CA ALA A 33 12.24 -46.87 57.25
C ALA A 33 11.60 -47.32 55.91
N LEU A 34 10.83 -48.41 55.92
CA LEU A 34 10.20 -48.96 54.72
C LEU A 34 8.89 -48.25 54.32
N THR A 35 8.29 -47.46 55.20
CA THR A 35 7.08 -46.66 54.91
C THR A 35 7.38 -45.33 54.21
N VAL A 36 8.62 -44.81 54.36
CA VAL A 36 9.07 -43.55 53.75
C VAL A 36 9.62 -43.74 52.32
N ALA A 37 10.10 -44.94 51.98
CA ALA A 37 10.71 -45.22 50.67
C ALA A 37 9.70 -45.55 49.54
N SER A 38 8.48 -45.95 49.88
CA SER A 38 7.45 -46.39 48.92
C SER A 38 6.83 -45.32 47.96
N PRO A 39 6.86 -44.00 48.25
CA PRO A 39 6.43 -43.01 47.26
C PRO A 39 7.50 -42.75 46.18
N LEU A 40 8.77 -43.08 46.45
CA LEU A 40 9.90 -42.71 45.61
C LEU A 40 10.03 -43.59 44.36
N GLU A 41 9.69 -44.89 44.47
CA GLU A 41 9.66 -45.79 43.29
C GLU A 41 8.54 -45.46 42.29
N ARG A 42 7.42 -44.89 42.76
CA ARG A 42 6.32 -44.45 41.88
C ARG A 42 6.61 -43.11 41.20
N GLY A 43 7.38 -42.22 41.84
CA GLY A 43 7.80 -40.95 41.24
C GLY A 43 8.87 -41.11 40.14
N LEU A 44 9.73 -42.13 40.24
CA LEU A 44 10.81 -42.35 39.28
C LEU A 44 10.35 -42.99 37.95
N ARG A 45 9.22 -43.70 37.92
CA ARG A 45 8.70 -44.31 36.68
C ARG A 45 7.80 -43.40 35.83
N THR A 46 7.15 -42.39 36.43
CA THR A 46 6.42 -41.33 35.71
C THR A 46 7.31 -40.17 35.24
N ALA A 47 8.52 -40.05 35.79
CA ALA A 47 9.51 -39.08 35.34
C ALA A 47 10.33 -39.55 34.11
N ALA A 48 10.25 -40.83 33.73
CA ALA A 48 11.08 -41.42 32.68
C ALA A 48 10.40 -41.59 31.31
N SER A 49 9.08 -41.39 31.18
CA SER A 49 8.41 -41.37 29.88
C SER A 49 8.48 -40.03 29.14
N PRO A 50 8.49 -38.84 29.78
CA PRO A 50 8.60 -37.57 29.04
C PRO A 50 9.97 -37.40 28.36
N ALA A 51 11.04 -37.96 28.91
CA ALA A 51 12.40 -37.75 28.40
C ALA A 51 12.70 -38.53 27.09
N ALA A 52 11.97 -39.62 26.81
CA ALA A 52 12.04 -40.33 25.54
C ALA A 52 11.22 -39.59 24.46
N ASP A 53 10.04 -39.08 24.80
CA ASP A 53 9.18 -38.32 23.88
C ASP A 53 9.78 -36.96 23.46
N PHE A 54 10.69 -36.39 24.26
CA PHE A 54 11.41 -35.15 23.91
C PHE A 54 12.55 -35.36 22.90
N LEU A 55 13.05 -36.60 22.71
CA LEU A 55 14.07 -36.90 21.71
C LEU A 55 13.46 -37.24 20.35
N ASP A 56 12.27 -37.85 20.31
CA ASP A 56 11.53 -38.09 19.05
C ASP A 56 10.94 -36.79 18.46
N ASN A 57 10.54 -35.81 19.30
CA ASN A 57 10.01 -34.51 18.87
C ASN A 57 11.04 -33.54 18.24
N VAL A 58 12.35 -33.81 18.38
CA VAL A 58 13.40 -32.99 17.76
C VAL A 58 13.65 -33.43 16.32
N THR A 59 13.42 -34.71 16.01
CA THR A 59 13.50 -35.26 14.64
C THR A 59 12.29 -34.81 13.81
N ASP A 60 11.08 -34.84 14.39
CA ASP A 60 9.85 -34.34 13.75
C ASP A 60 9.90 -32.85 13.38
N ARG A 61 10.63 -32.02 14.14
CA ARG A 61 10.78 -30.59 13.81
C ARG A 61 11.61 -30.37 12.55
N GLN A 62 12.65 -31.17 12.32
CA GLN A 62 13.48 -31.05 11.13
C GLN A 62 12.70 -31.50 9.90
N ASP A 63 11.99 -32.62 10.00
CA ASP A 63 11.12 -33.12 8.94
C ASP A 63 9.98 -32.16 8.61
N LEU A 64 9.35 -31.55 9.63
CA LEU A 64 8.33 -30.50 9.43
C LEU A 64 8.91 -29.21 8.84
N GLU A 65 10.13 -28.82 9.21
CA GLU A 65 10.81 -27.66 8.63
C GLU A 65 11.22 -27.92 7.17
N ASP A 66 11.68 -29.13 6.86
CA ASP A 66 12.00 -29.58 5.50
C ASP A 66 10.75 -29.69 4.63
N GLU A 67 9.67 -30.26 5.15
CA GLU A 67 8.37 -30.28 4.48
C GLU A 67 7.82 -28.86 4.27
N ASN A 68 7.95 -27.97 5.26
CA ASN A 68 7.54 -26.58 5.10
C ASN A 68 8.40 -25.84 4.06
N ARG A 69 9.72 -26.11 4.00
CA ARG A 69 10.61 -25.59 2.95
C ARG A 69 10.21 -26.09 1.57
N LEU A 70 9.96 -27.40 1.44
CA LEU A 70 9.54 -28.01 0.17
C LEU A 70 8.19 -27.48 -0.29
N LEU A 71 7.20 -27.40 0.61
CA LEU A 71 5.89 -26.84 0.31
C LEU A 71 5.98 -25.35 -0.07
N ARG A 72 6.84 -24.56 0.58
CA ARG A 72 7.09 -23.17 0.19
C ARG A 72 7.70 -23.06 -1.20
N GLN A 73 8.67 -23.92 -1.53
CA GLN A 73 9.26 -23.97 -2.87
C GLN A 73 8.23 -24.36 -3.92
N GLN A 74 7.39 -25.36 -3.65
CA GLN A 74 6.30 -25.75 -4.55
C GLN A 74 5.27 -24.62 -4.72
N ILE A 75 4.93 -23.90 -3.65
CA ILE A 75 4.04 -22.73 -3.75
C ILE A 75 4.69 -21.64 -4.61
N GLU A 76 5.99 -21.37 -4.43
CA GLU A 76 6.71 -20.37 -5.22
C GLU A 76 6.75 -20.75 -6.70
N GLU A 77 7.06 -22.01 -7.01
CA GLU A 77 7.09 -22.56 -8.36
C GLU A 77 5.72 -22.53 -9.03
N LEU A 78 4.67 -23.02 -8.34
CA LEU A 78 3.30 -22.96 -8.83
C LEU A 78 2.80 -21.52 -9.00
N THR A 79 3.21 -20.60 -8.12
CA THR A 79 2.87 -19.17 -8.24
C THR A 79 3.53 -18.56 -9.47
N ALA A 80 4.79 -18.90 -9.74
CA ALA A 80 5.51 -18.46 -10.93
C ALA A 80 4.89 -19.05 -12.22
N GLU A 81 4.48 -20.32 -12.19
CA GLU A 81 3.82 -20.98 -13.31
C GLU A 81 2.44 -20.37 -13.58
N ILE A 82 1.65 -20.10 -12.53
CA ILE A 82 0.36 -19.39 -12.66
C ILE A 82 0.57 -17.98 -13.24
N ALA A 83 1.60 -17.26 -12.80
CA ALA A 83 1.92 -15.94 -13.35
C ALA A 83 2.27 -16.03 -14.84
N HIS A 84 3.06 -17.03 -15.25
CA HIS A 84 3.43 -17.25 -16.65
C HIS A 84 2.23 -17.66 -17.50
N LEU A 85 1.35 -18.53 -17.00
CA LEU A 85 0.14 -18.94 -17.72
C LEU A 85 -0.84 -17.79 -17.89
N LYS A 86 -1.01 -16.95 -16.86
CA LYS A 86 -1.82 -15.74 -16.95
C LYS A 86 -1.25 -14.76 -17.98
N GLU A 87 0.05 -14.52 -17.96
CA GLU A 87 0.70 -13.65 -18.95
C GLU A 87 0.48 -14.16 -20.38
N ALA A 88 0.56 -15.48 -20.59
CA ALA A 88 0.31 -16.11 -21.88
C ALA A 88 -1.17 -16.00 -22.31
N GLU A 89 -2.11 -16.13 -21.35
CA GLU A 89 -3.54 -15.95 -21.59
C GLU A 89 -3.87 -14.51 -21.96
N PHE A 90 -3.31 -13.52 -21.26
CA PHE A 90 -3.42 -12.09 -21.61
C PHE A 90 -2.86 -11.84 -23.01
N THR A 91 -1.64 -12.29 -23.28
CA THR A 91 -1.01 -12.13 -24.61
C THR A 91 -1.85 -12.75 -25.72
N ALA A 92 -2.49 -13.90 -25.49
CA ALA A 92 -3.36 -14.55 -26.48
C ALA A 92 -4.66 -13.77 -26.71
N ALA A 93 -5.25 -13.18 -25.67
CA ALA A 93 -6.41 -12.30 -25.79
C ALA A 93 -6.06 -11.01 -26.55
N ASP A 94 -4.93 -10.39 -26.21
CA ASP A 94 -4.40 -9.19 -26.86
C ASP A 94 -4.18 -9.41 -28.37
N LEU A 95 -3.64 -10.58 -28.75
CA LEU A 95 -3.42 -10.96 -30.15
C LEU A 95 -4.73 -11.22 -30.91
N ALA A 96 -5.76 -11.78 -30.24
CA ALA A 96 -7.07 -12.00 -30.86
C ALA A 96 -7.78 -10.67 -31.12
N GLU A 97 -7.74 -9.74 -30.16
CA GLU A 97 -8.29 -8.39 -30.31
C GLU A 97 -7.47 -7.56 -31.32
N LEU A 98 -6.18 -7.87 -31.51
CA LEU A 98 -5.35 -7.28 -32.58
C LEU A 98 -5.85 -7.67 -33.96
N ALA A 99 -6.16 -8.95 -34.15
CA ALA A 99 -6.67 -9.46 -35.42
C ALA A 99 -8.04 -8.83 -35.79
N GLU A 100 -8.95 -8.65 -34.83
CA GLU A 100 -10.28 -8.08 -35.10
C GLU A 100 -10.24 -6.61 -35.56
N VAL A 101 -9.35 -5.79 -34.99
CA VAL A 101 -9.23 -4.38 -35.37
C VAL A 101 -8.51 -4.22 -36.71
N GLU A 102 -7.45 -4.99 -36.98
CA GLU A 102 -6.78 -5.00 -38.30
C GLU A 102 -7.77 -5.37 -39.41
N GLU A 103 -8.65 -6.35 -39.18
CA GLU A 103 -9.68 -6.74 -40.14
C GLU A 103 -10.73 -5.63 -40.37
N SER A 104 -11.01 -4.81 -39.36
CA SER A 104 -11.98 -3.70 -39.46
C SER A 104 -11.45 -2.46 -40.19
N ARG A 105 -10.13 -2.31 -40.35
CA ARG A 105 -9.48 -1.10 -40.92
C ARG A 105 -8.26 -1.45 -41.79
N PRO A 106 -8.46 -2.07 -42.96
CA PRO A 106 -7.37 -2.60 -43.79
C PRO A 106 -6.47 -1.55 -44.46
N ASP A 107 -6.91 -0.28 -44.52
CA ASP A 107 -6.16 0.82 -45.14
C ASP A 107 -5.22 1.55 -44.14
N ASP A 108 -5.37 1.31 -42.84
CA ASP A 108 -4.60 1.95 -41.77
C ASP A 108 -3.32 1.14 -41.45
N GLN A 109 -2.18 1.79 -41.22
CA GLN A 109 -0.95 1.12 -40.75
C GLN A 109 -0.88 1.17 -39.22
N PHE A 110 -0.82 -0.01 -38.60
CA PHE A 110 -0.73 -0.14 -37.15
C PHE A 110 0.67 -0.55 -36.71
N LEU A 111 1.15 0.11 -35.66
CA LEU A 111 2.36 -0.30 -34.94
C LEU A 111 1.99 -0.67 -33.50
N ALA A 112 2.24 -1.92 -33.13
CA ALA A 112 2.04 -2.39 -31.76
C ALA A 112 3.14 -1.85 -30.83
N ALA A 113 2.73 -1.28 -29.70
CA ALA A 113 3.63 -0.72 -28.70
C ALA A 113 3.19 -1.12 -27.27
N ARG A 114 4.12 -1.11 -26.33
CA ARG A 114 3.85 -1.36 -24.92
C ARG A 114 4.10 -0.11 -24.09
N VAL A 115 3.26 0.12 -23.10
CA VAL A 115 3.45 1.22 -22.14
C VAL A 115 4.57 0.89 -21.17
N ILE A 116 5.69 1.61 -21.27
CA ILE A 116 6.87 1.42 -20.43
C ILE A 116 6.85 2.33 -19.20
N ALA A 117 6.28 3.52 -19.29
CA ALA A 117 6.18 4.45 -18.16
C ALA A 117 4.94 5.35 -18.27
N ARG A 118 4.50 5.90 -17.13
CA ARG A 118 3.53 6.99 -17.05
C ARG A 118 4.22 8.18 -16.38
N ASP A 119 3.97 9.40 -16.86
CA ASP A 119 4.55 10.62 -16.30
C ASP A 119 4.08 10.77 -14.84
N PRO A 120 4.97 10.68 -13.83
CA PRO A 120 4.58 10.73 -12.42
C PRO A 120 4.20 12.14 -11.97
N SER A 121 4.52 13.17 -12.76
CA SER A 121 4.37 14.57 -12.34
C SER A 121 2.91 15.05 -12.28
N ASN A 122 1.96 14.29 -12.85
CA ASN A 122 0.52 14.61 -12.96
C ASN A 122 0.24 16.05 -13.44
N LEU A 123 1.22 16.71 -14.07
CA LEU A 123 1.14 18.07 -14.63
C LEU A 123 0.67 18.05 -16.07
N LYS A 124 1.02 16.96 -16.78
CA LYS A 124 0.55 16.62 -18.11
C LYS A 124 0.23 15.14 -18.08
N GLU A 125 -0.94 14.76 -18.58
CA GLU A 125 -1.32 13.37 -18.63
C GLU A 125 -0.60 12.69 -19.80
N ARG A 126 0.56 12.10 -19.51
CA ARG A 126 1.44 11.49 -20.53
C ARG A 126 1.87 10.09 -20.16
N LEU A 127 2.06 9.26 -21.18
CA LEU A 127 2.67 7.95 -21.08
C LEU A 127 3.83 7.80 -22.06
N ALA A 128 4.77 6.92 -21.75
CA ALA A 128 5.86 6.54 -22.63
C ALA A 128 5.60 5.15 -23.19
N ILE A 129 5.82 4.98 -24.50
CA ILE A 129 5.73 3.72 -25.23
C ILE A 129 7.11 3.23 -25.66
N ASP A 130 7.31 1.92 -25.77
CA ASP A 130 8.56 1.26 -26.20
C ASP A 130 8.87 1.35 -27.71
N ARG A 131 8.23 2.28 -28.41
CA ARG A 131 8.44 2.55 -29.83
C ARG A 131 8.87 3.99 -30.05
N GLY A 132 9.89 4.17 -30.86
CA GLY A 132 10.47 5.48 -31.15
C GLY A 132 10.50 5.81 -32.64
N SER A 133 11.21 6.88 -32.98
CA SER A 133 11.42 7.30 -34.37
C SER A 133 12.19 6.28 -35.19
N SER A 134 12.98 5.40 -34.56
CA SER A 134 13.65 4.28 -35.23
C SER A 134 12.66 3.19 -35.69
N ASP A 135 11.52 3.05 -35.01
CA ASP A 135 10.42 2.15 -35.36
C ASP A 135 9.40 2.80 -36.32
N GLY A 136 9.64 4.03 -36.75
CA GLY A 136 8.74 4.79 -37.62
C GLY A 136 7.72 5.67 -36.88
N VAL A 137 7.79 5.80 -35.56
CA VAL A 137 6.89 6.68 -34.79
C VAL A 137 7.22 8.15 -35.04
N SER A 138 6.22 8.96 -35.38
CA SER A 138 6.35 10.41 -35.52
C SER A 138 5.41 11.18 -34.60
N GLU A 139 5.78 12.43 -34.29
CA GLU A 139 4.89 13.36 -33.60
C GLU A 139 3.59 13.55 -34.39
N GLY A 140 2.45 13.59 -33.68
CA GLY A 140 1.13 13.67 -34.28
C GLY A 140 0.45 12.32 -34.58
N MET A 141 1.17 11.20 -34.49
CA MET A 141 0.56 9.87 -34.64
C MET A 141 -0.48 9.61 -33.55
N VAL A 142 -1.61 9.01 -33.94
CA VAL A 142 -2.72 8.72 -33.03
C VAL A 142 -2.42 7.43 -32.29
N VAL A 143 -2.79 7.38 -31.02
CA VAL A 143 -2.56 6.23 -30.16
C VAL A 143 -3.90 5.71 -29.67
N MET A 144 -4.11 4.40 -29.71
CA MET A 144 -5.35 3.71 -29.37
C MET A 144 -5.12 2.57 -28.39
N SER A 145 -6.15 2.10 -27.72
CA SER A 145 -6.11 0.86 -26.94
C SER A 145 -6.22 -0.36 -27.85
N GLU A 146 -6.07 -1.54 -27.27
CA GLU A 146 -6.31 -2.79 -27.99
C GLU A 146 -7.75 -2.90 -28.50
N GLY A 147 -8.74 -2.55 -27.67
CA GLY A 147 -10.15 -2.44 -28.10
C GLY A 147 -10.50 -1.28 -29.04
N GLY A 148 -9.51 -0.69 -29.73
CA GLY A 148 -9.75 0.32 -30.77
C GLY A 148 -10.24 1.69 -30.26
N SER A 149 -10.15 1.95 -28.96
CA SER A 149 -10.55 3.23 -28.36
C SER A 149 -9.39 4.22 -28.37
N LEU A 150 -9.67 5.51 -28.54
CA LEU A 150 -8.68 6.56 -28.58
C LEU A 150 -8.00 6.73 -27.21
N VAL A 151 -6.67 6.68 -27.20
CA VAL A 151 -5.83 6.87 -26.01
C VAL A 151 -5.23 8.26 -25.98
N GLY A 152 -4.70 8.73 -27.11
CA GLY A 152 -3.97 9.99 -27.16
C GLY A 152 -3.24 10.22 -28.48
N VAL A 153 -2.24 11.10 -28.43
CA VAL A 153 -1.41 11.48 -29.59
C VAL A 153 0.06 11.52 -29.17
N VAL A 154 0.95 11.04 -30.04
CA VAL A 154 2.40 11.16 -29.86
C VAL A 154 2.78 12.64 -29.83
N SER A 155 3.23 13.11 -28.67
CA SER A 155 3.67 14.48 -28.45
C SER A 155 5.16 14.67 -28.69
N LYS A 156 5.95 13.61 -28.54
CA LYS A 156 7.40 13.63 -28.79
C LYS A 156 7.92 12.24 -29.13
N ALA A 157 8.54 12.08 -30.29
CA ALA A 157 9.23 10.85 -30.67
C ALA A 157 10.74 10.98 -30.36
N LEU A 158 11.29 10.07 -29.56
CA LEU A 158 12.73 9.88 -29.39
C LEU A 158 13.16 8.61 -30.12
N ASN A 159 14.46 8.31 -30.17
CA ASN A 159 14.98 7.18 -30.95
C ASN A 159 14.36 5.84 -30.57
N ASP A 160 14.29 5.52 -29.28
CA ASP A 160 13.89 4.19 -28.78
C ASP A 160 12.55 4.19 -28.03
N PHE A 161 11.95 5.37 -27.83
CA PHE A 161 10.67 5.52 -27.13
C PHE A 161 9.98 6.81 -27.53
N ALA A 162 8.67 6.91 -27.29
CA ALA A 162 7.90 8.10 -27.57
C ALA A 162 6.98 8.48 -26.40
N TRP A 163 6.76 9.78 -26.23
CA TRP A 163 5.80 10.32 -25.28
C TRP A 163 4.46 10.55 -25.95
N VAL A 164 3.40 10.01 -25.35
CA VAL A 164 2.01 10.15 -25.77
C VAL A 164 1.30 11.05 -24.78
N THR A 165 0.64 12.11 -25.27
CA THR A 165 -0.29 12.93 -24.47
C THR A 165 -1.67 12.31 -24.55
N LEU A 166 -2.27 12.02 -23.40
CA LEU A 166 -3.58 11.39 -23.28
C LEU A 166 -4.70 12.35 -23.66
N ILE A 167 -5.85 11.81 -24.07
CA ILE A 167 -7.07 12.60 -24.34
C ILE A 167 -7.67 13.23 -23.07
N THR A 168 -7.28 12.71 -21.91
CA THR A 168 -7.64 13.22 -20.58
C THR A 168 -6.79 14.42 -20.16
N ASP A 169 -5.76 14.81 -20.94
CA ASP A 169 -5.05 16.07 -20.70
C ASP A 169 -5.92 17.28 -21.10
N PRO A 170 -6.09 18.30 -20.24
CA PRO A 170 -6.90 19.48 -20.55
C PRO A 170 -6.41 20.31 -21.75
N ASN A 171 -5.15 20.13 -22.17
CA ASN A 171 -4.59 20.81 -23.33
C ASN A 171 -4.78 20.00 -24.63
N ASN A 172 -5.35 18.79 -24.54
CA ASN A 172 -5.61 17.94 -25.69
C ASN A 172 -7.08 18.05 -26.10
N ASN A 173 -7.31 18.72 -27.23
CA ASN A 173 -8.65 18.93 -27.77
C ASN A 173 -8.87 18.00 -28.97
N VAL A 174 -9.91 17.18 -28.90
CA VAL A 174 -10.29 16.22 -29.93
C VAL A 174 -11.62 16.63 -30.52
N ASN A 175 -11.66 16.87 -31.83
CA ASN A 175 -12.93 17.10 -32.52
C ASN A 175 -13.74 15.79 -32.52
N ALA A 176 -14.91 15.84 -31.90
CA ALA A 176 -15.73 14.68 -31.62
C ALA A 176 -17.13 14.82 -32.22
N MET A 177 -17.81 13.69 -32.31
CA MET A 177 -19.16 13.57 -32.79
C MET A 177 -19.89 12.48 -32.01
N VAL A 178 -21.12 12.78 -31.61
CA VAL A 178 -22.07 11.78 -31.10
C VAL A 178 -22.57 10.96 -32.28
N LEU A 179 -22.42 9.63 -32.25
CA LEU A 179 -22.69 8.80 -33.43
C LEU A 179 -24.17 8.75 -33.80
N GLU A 180 -25.04 8.70 -32.79
CA GLU A 180 -26.49 8.54 -32.94
C GLU A 180 -27.13 9.78 -33.55
N SER A 181 -26.83 10.96 -33.00
CA SER A 181 -27.42 12.24 -33.45
C SER A 181 -26.55 13.01 -34.44
N ARG A 182 -25.31 12.56 -34.67
CA ARG A 182 -24.29 13.29 -35.46
C ARG A 182 -23.96 14.68 -34.90
N ALA A 183 -24.29 14.94 -33.64
CA ALA A 183 -23.96 16.18 -32.96
C ALA A 183 -22.45 16.34 -32.86
N GLN A 184 -21.92 17.49 -33.29
CA GLN A 184 -20.49 17.79 -33.22
C GLN A 184 -20.14 18.55 -31.95
N GLY A 185 -18.91 18.38 -31.49
CA GLY A 185 -18.36 19.10 -30.36
C GLY A 185 -16.87 18.86 -30.23
N VAL A 186 -16.29 19.37 -29.14
CA VAL A 186 -14.87 19.23 -28.82
C VAL A 186 -14.75 18.51 -27.49
N VAL A 187 -14.08 17.36 -27.48
CA VAL A 187 -13.74 16.62 -26.26
C VAL A 187 -12.39 17.12 -25.75
N SER A 188 -12.33 17.39 -24.45
CA SER A 188 -11.10 17.73 -23.72
C SER A 188 -11.10 17.11 -22.32
N GLY A 189 -9.91 16.90 -21.77
CA GLY A 189 -9.74 16.49 -20.37
C GLY A 189 -10.32 17.49 -19.38
N SER A 190 -11.06 17.00 -18.38
CA SER A 190 -11.56 17.77 -17.24
C SER A 190 -10.83 17.34 -15.97
N LEU A 191 -10.40 18.30 -15.15
CA LEU A 191 -9.72 18.02 -13.87
C LEU A 191 -10.59 17.25 -12.86
N HIS A 192 -11.92 17.25 -13.01
CA HIS A 192 -12.85 16.67 -12.04
C HIS A 192 -13.72 15.54 -12.62
N ASP A 193 -14.09 15.63 -13.90
CA ASP A 193 -15.15 14.79 -14.51
C ASP A 193 -14.63 13.84 -15.61
N GLY A 194 -13.31 13.62 -15.71
CA GLY A 194 -12.71 12.77 -16.73
C GLY A 194 -12.63 13.45 -18.10
N LEU A 195 -13.59 13.21 -18.99
CA LEU A 195 -13.69 13.88 -20.29
C LEU A 195 -14.95 14.75 -20.37
N SER A 196 -14.83 15.92 -20.98
CA SER A 196 -15.96 16.82 -21.25
C SER A 196 -16.03 17.12 -22.73
N MET A 197 -17.20 16.90 -23.34
CA MET A 197 -17.54 17.33 -24.68
C MET A 197 -18.26 18.68 -24.61
N GLU A 198 -17.63 19.71 -25.18
CA GLU A 198 -18.15 21.07 -25.23
C GLU A 198 -18.55 21.47 -26.66
N LEU A 199 -19.15 22.65 -26.79
CA LEU A 199 -19.57 23.24 -28.08
C LEU A 199 -20.65 22.43 -28.80
N ILE A 200 -21.49 21.72 -28.06
CA ILE A 200 -22.61 20.95 -28.62
C ILE A 200 -23.77 21.92 -28.91
N PRO A 201 -24.34 21.93 -30.13
CA PRO A 201 -25.50 22.78 -30.45
C PRO A 201 -26.70 22.54 -29.53
N GLN A 202 -27.46 23.59 -29.22
CA GLN A 202 -28.61 23.49 -28.32
C GLN A 202 -29.80 22.70 -28.90
N ASP A 203 -29.89 22.61 -30.22
CA ASP A 203 -30.89 21.83 -30.93
C ASP A 203 -30.47 20.36 -31.13
N ALA A 204 -29.21 20.02 -30.84
CA ALA A 204 -28.74 18.65 -30.94
C ALA A 204 -29.33 17.75 -29.85
N GLU A 205 -29.78 16.57 -30.26
CA GLU A 205 -30.23 15.48 -29.39
C GLU A 205 -29.00 14.75 -28.85
N VAL A 206 -28.74 14.85 -27.55
CA VAL A 206 -27.66 14.13 -26.87
C VAL A 206 -28.22 13.61 -25.57
N GLU A 207 -28.10 12.31 -25.35
CA GLU A 207 -28.62 11.60 -24.18
C GLU A 207 -27.52 10.77 -23.50
N PRO A 208 -27.59 10.55 -22.18
CA PRO A 208 -26.74 9.58 -21.50
C PRO A 208 -26.79 8.20 -22.19
N GLY A 209 -25.61 7.59 -22.35
CA GLY A 209 -25.42 6.33 -23.07
C GLY A 209 -25.14 6.48 -24.57
N ASN A 210 -25.23 7.69 -25.14
CA ASN A 210 -24.84 7.90 -26.54
C ASN A 210 -23.33 7.74 -26.74
N THR A 211 -22.94 7.25 -27.92
CA THR A 211 -21.55 6.93 -28.24
C THR A 211 -20.84 8.16 -28.81
N VAL A 212 -19.67 8.48 -28.24
CA VAL A 212 -18.83 9.60 -28.68
C VAL A 212 -17.61 9.05 -29.42
N ALA A 213 -17.37 9.58 -30.62
CA ALA A 213 -16.24 9.18 -31.46
C ALA A 213 -15.56 10.40 -32.12
N THR A 214 -14.35 10.23 -32.66
CA THR A 214 -13.67 11.29 -33.43
C THR A 214 -14.46 11.65 -34.69
N SER A 215 -14.59 12.95 -34.97
CA SER A 215 -15.34 13.43 -36.14
C SER A 215 -14.54 13.38 -37.44
N GLY A 216 -13.21 13.29 -37.37
CA GLY A 216 -12.30 13.44 -38.51
C GLY A 216 -12.06 14.89 -38.95
N LEU A 217 -12.73 15.87 -38.31
CA LEU A 217 -12.59 17.27 -38.66
C LEU A 217 -11.21 17.81 -38.28
N GLY A 218 -10.58 18.51 -39.21
CA GLY A 218 -9.24 19.09 -39.04
C GLY A 218 -8.08 18.17 -39.40
N GLY A 219 -8.33 16.88 -39.71
CA GLY A 219 -7.33 15.96 -40.26
C GLY A 219 -6.30 15.41 -39.26
N ASN A 220 -6.34 15.82 -37.99
CA ASN A 220 -5.42 15.36 -36.95
C ASN A 220 -5.78 13.97 -36.39
N PHE A 221 -7.03 13.56 -36.52
CA PHE A 221 -7.53 12.27 -36.07
C PHE A 221 -8.31 11.62 -37.22
N PRO A 222 -8.16 10.30 -37.45
CA PRO A 222 -9.03 9.61 -38.39
C PRO A 222 -10.47 9.62 -37.85
N GLN A 223 -11.44 9.47 -38.74
CA GLN A 223 -12.84 9.47 -38.38
C GLN A 223 -13.23 8.17 -37.66
N ALA A 224 -14.19 8.28 -36.74
CA ALA A 224 -14.83 7.16 -36.06
C ALA A 224 -13.88 6.31 -35.20
N LEU A 225 -12.98 6.96 -34.45
CA LEU A 225 -12.31 6.33 -33.30
C LEU A 225 -13.17 6.51 -32.06
N LEU A 226 -13.43 5.41 -31.35
CA LEU A 226 -14.24 5.42 -30.13
C LEU A 226 -13.54 6.24 -29.05
N ILE A 227 -14.23 7.23 -28.48
CA ILE A 227 -13.72 8.02 -27.36
C ILE A 227 -14.34 7.53 -26.05
N GLY A 228 -15.65 7.31 -26.05
CA GLY A 228 -16.39 7.03 -24.82
C GLY A 228 -17.91 7.05 -25.00
N GLN A 229 -18.62 7.07 -23.88
CA GLN A 229 -20.08 7.21 -23.83
C GLN A 229 -20.47 8.43 -23.00
N VAL A 230 -21.57 9.08 -23.37
CA VAL A 230 -22.10 10.22 -22.59
C VAL A 230 -22.57 9.73 -21.23
N ALA A 231 -21.98 10.23 -20.16
CA ALA A 231 -22.40 9.92 -18.79
C ALA A 231 -23.54 10.84 -18.33
N ALA A 232 -23.42 12.13 -18.62
CA ALA A 232 -24.41 13.13 -18.26
C ALA A 232 -24.39 14.30 -19.24
N VAL A 233 -25.53 14.98 -19.40
CA VAL A 233 -25.63 16.19 -20.22
C VAL A 233 -25.91 17.37 -19.31
N ARG A 234 -25.06 18.40 -19.37
CA ARG A 234 -25.19 19.65 -18.64
C ARG A 234 -25.45 20.80 -19.62
N GLY A 235 -26.49 21.58 -19.38
CA GLY A 235 -26.75 22.79 -20.13
C GLY A 235 -28.03 23.46 -19.66
N GLU A 236 -27.95 24.76 -19.37
CA GLU A 236 -29.14 25.56 -19.10
C GLU A 236 -29.76 26.04 -20.42
N GLN A 237 -31.07 26.30 -20.44
CA GLN A 237 -31.76 26.81 -21.64
C GLN A 237 -31.22 28.16 -22.14
N GLN A 238 -30.43 28.87 -21.33
CA GLN A 238 -29.84 30.16 -21.64
C GLN A 238 -28.42 30.06 -22.23
N ASP A 239 -27.79 28.87 -22.20
CA ASP A 239 -26.44 28.69 -22.72
C ASP A 239 -26.43 28.60 -24.25
N VAL A 240 -25.41 29.18 -24.89
CA VAL A 240 -25.25 29.13 -26.35
C VAL A 240 -24.95 27.71 -26.85
N PHE A 241 -24.28 26.91 -26.03
CA PHE A 241 -23.93 25.52 -26.32
C PHE A 241 -24.19 24.64 -25.10
N LYS A 242 -24.55 23.39 -25.33
CA LYS A 242 -24.63 22.35 -24.30
C LYS A 242 -23.23 21.75 -24.06
N LYS A 243 -23.09 21.10 -22.91
CA LYS A 243 -21.91 20.30 -22.55
C LYS A 243 -22.35 18.88 -22.17
N ALA A 244 -21.49 17.91 -22.39
CA ALA A 244 -21.72 16.53 -21.98
C ALA A 244 -20.47 15.99 -21.28
N GLU A 245 -20.67 15.33 -20.14
CA GLU A 245 -19.65 14.50 -19.51
C GLU A 245 -19.54 13.20 -20.28
N VAL A 246 -18.31 12.77 -20.55
CA VAL A 246 -18.01 11.57 -21.33
C VAL A 246 -17.18 10.63 -20.47
N GLU A 247 -17.65 9.39 -20.32
CA GLU A 247 -16.88 8.32 -19.73
C GLU A 247 -15.96 7.72 -20.80
N PRO A 248 -14.63 7.75 -20.62
CA PRO A 248 -13.68 7.24 -21.62
C PRO A 248 -13.84 5.72 -21.80
N ALA A 249 -13.85 5.27 -23.05
CA ALA A 249 -13.94 3.84 -23.38
C ALA A 249 -12.63 3.09 -23.11
N ALA A 250 -11.50 3.77 -23.37
CA ALA A 250 -10.20 3.27 -22.93
C ALA A 250 -10.09 3.51 -21.42
N GLY A 251 -9.69 2.48 -20.66
CA GLY A 251 -9.41 2.54 -19.21
C GLY A 251 -8.20 3.41 -18.88
N LEU A 252 -8.25 4.68 -19.26
CA LEU A 252 -7.14 5.64 -19.22
C LEU A 252 -7.05 6.36 -17.88
N SER A 253 -8.20 6.46 -17.22
CA SER A 253 -8.37 7.05 -15.91
C SER A 253 -8.62 5.93 -14.91
N GLU A 254 -7.75 5.81 -13.92
CA GLU A 254 -8.14 5.21 -12.63
C GLU A 254 -8.54 6.35 -11.67
N PRO A 255 -9.71 6.98 -11.79
CA PRO A 255 -10.15 7.91 -10.75
C PRO A 255 -10.57 7.18 -9.46
N VAL A 256 -10.63 5.84 -9.47
CA VAL A 256 -11.18 5.04 -8.36
C VAL A 256 -10.15 4.69 -7.27
N ARG A 257 -8.96 5.32 -7.28
CA ARG A 257 -7.92 4.98 -6.30
C ARG A 257 -7.88 5.89 -5.08
N TYR A 258 -8.82 6.81 -4.89
CA TYR A 258 -8.96 7.59 -3.65
C TYR A 258 -10.01 7.00 -2.69
N LEU A 259 -11.07 6.38 -3.21
CA LEU A 259 -12.22 5.91 -2.41
C LEU A 259 -11.88 4.71 -1.52
N LEU A 260 -10.96 3.84 -1.94
CA LEU A 260 -10.53 2.66 -1.18
C LEU A 260 -9.63 3.01 0.02
N PHE A 261 -8.99 4.18 0.03
CA PHE A 261 -8.03 4.52 1.09
C PHE A 261 -8.60 5.44 2.16
N VAL A 262 -9.71 6.13 1.88
CA VAL A 262 -10.51 6.80 2.92
C VAL A 262 -10.85 5.85 4.08
N PRO A 263 -11.45 4.66 3.88
CA PRO A 263 -11.75 3.76 4.99
C PRO A 263 -10.50 3.28 5.73
N LEU A 264 -9.36 3.10 5.05
CA LEU A 264 -8.09 2.76 5.69
C LEU A 264 -7.60 3.89 6.60
N ILE A 265 -7.66 5.13 6.15
CA ILE A 265 -7.27 6.32 6.93
C ILE A 265 -8.16 6.45 8.16
N LEU A 266 -9.49 6.29 7.99
CA LEU A 266 -10.45 6.32 9.09
C LEU A 266 -10.17 5.18 10.10
N PHE A 267 -9.89 3.98 9.60
CA PHE A 267 -9.53 2.83 10.44
C PHE A 267 -8.25 3.08 11.24
N VAL A 268 -7.20 3.60 10.60
CA VAL A 268 -5.93 3.93 11.28
C VAL A 268 -6.11 5.04 12.31
N ALA A 269 -6.89 6.07 12.01
CA ALA A 269 -7.21 7.13 12.97
C ALA A 269 -7.99 6.58 14.18
N LEU A 270 -8.97 5.70 13.96
CA LEU A 270 -9.75 5.07 15.02
C LEU A 270 -8.89 4.12 15.87
N ALA A 271 -8.07 3.29 15.22
CA ALA A 271 -7.13 2.39 15.89
C ALA A 271 -6.10 3.15 16.73
N GLN A 272 -5.62 4.30 16.24
CA GLN A 272 -4.74 5.20 16.99
C GLN A 272 -5.38 5.64 18.30
N VAL A 273 -6.62 6.13 18.27
CA VAL A 273 -7.30 6.58 19.49
C VAL A 273 -7.59 5.41 20.43
N ALA A 274 -8.00 4.26 19.90
CA ALA A 274 -8.27 3.07 20.70
C ALA A 274 -7.01 2.52 21.39
N THR A 275 -5.84 2.61 20.76
CA THR A 275 -4.58 2.05 21.27
C THR A 275 -3.73 3.05 22.08
N ALA A 276 -3.96 4.35 21.91
CA ALA A 276 -3.22 5.42 22.58
C ALA A 276 -3.09 5.25 24.11
N PRO A 277 -4.13 4.83 24.88
CA PRO A 277 -4.02 4.67 26.32
C PRO A 277 -3.16 3.48 26.77
N TYR A 278 -3.01 2.46 25.91
CA TYR A 278 -2.43 1.16 26.27
C TYR A 278 -0.94 1.05 25.95
N PHE A 279 -0.44 1.83 24.99
CA PHE A 279 0.94 1.71 24.48
C PHE A 279 1.71 3.05 24.48
N PRO A 280 1.87 3.74 25.62
CA PRO A 280 2.77 4.89 25.71
C PRO A 280 4.24 4.42 25.72
N LEU A 281 5.07 4.95 24.82
CA LEU A 281 6.52 4.76 24.84
C LEU A 281 7.16 6.04 25.38
N LEU A 282 7.93 5.93 26.48
CA LEU A 282 8.56 7.10 27.14
C LEU A 282 7.57 8.24 27.48
N GLY A 283 6.30 7.90 27.75
CA GLY A 283 5.24 8.88 28.04
C GLY A 283 4.65 9.55 26.80
N VAL A 284 4.92 9.03 25.60
CA VAL A 284 4.47 9.58 24.31
C VAL A 284 3.77 8.49 23.50
N THR A 285 2.70 8.86 22.80
CA THR A 285 1.95 7.97 21.91
C THR A 285 2.43 8.11 20.46
N ALA A 286 2.41 7.00 19.71
CA ALA A 286 2.69 7.05 18.28
C ALA A 286 1.57 7.78 17.54
N ASN A 287 1.92 8.42 16.41
CA ASN A 287 0.98 9.02 15.49
C ASN A 287 0.99 8.24 14.16
N PRO A 288 0.42 7.01 14.11
CA PRO A 288 0.37 6.20 12.90
C PRO A 288 -0.37 6.89 11.76
N LEU A 289 -1.33 7.80 12.04
CA LEU A 289 -1.98 8.59 11.01
C LEU A 289 -0.99 9.52 10.28
N LEU A 290 -0.12 10.23 11.01
CA LEU A 290 0.94 11.05 10.43
C LEU A 290 1.92 10.20 9.63
N VAL A 291 2.34 9.05 10.19
CA VAL A 291 3.28 8.15 9.52
C VAL A 291 2.69 7.60 8.23
N LEU A 292 1.42 7.18 8.24
CA LEU A 292 0.71 6.71 7.06
C LEU A 292 0.66 7.80 5.98
N LEU A 293 0.20 9.01 6.33
CA LEU A 293 0.08 10.12 5.37
C LEU A 293 1.44 10.55 4.80
N MET A 294 2.49 10.54 5.61
CA MET A 294 3.84 10.86 5.14
C MET A 294 4.40 9.76 4.24
N CYS A 295 4.21 8.48 4.58
CA CYS A 295 4.60 7.36 3.71
C CYS A 295 3.81 7.41 2.39
N TRP A 296 2.52 7.73 2.45
CA TRP A 296 1.69 7.96 1.27
C TRP A 296 2.26 9.08 0.41
N ALA A 297 2.57 10.23 1.00
CA ALA A 297 3.13 11.37 0.29
C ALA A 297 4.47 11.08 -0.38
N VAL A 298 5.30 10.23 0.21
CA VAL A 298 6.60 9.84 -0.36
C VAL A 298 6.42 8.86 -1.52
N VAL A 299 5.50 7.90 -1.41
CA VAL A 299 5.33 6.83 -2.42
C VAL A 299 4.44 7.27 -3.59
N ARG A 300 3.37 8.02 -3.31
CA ARG A 300 2.35 8.46 -4.29
C ARG A 300 2.46 9.91 -4.69
N GLY A 301 3.15 10.71 -3.89
CA GLY A 301 3.35 12.12 -4.13
C GLY A 301 2.52 13.05 -3.22
N PRO A 302 2.94 14.33 -3.14
CA PRO A 302 2.36 15.32 -2.24
C PRO A 302 0.93 15.73 -2.62
N ARG A 303 0.56 15.64 -3.91
CA ARG A 303 -0.75 16.09 -4.41
C ARG A 303 -1.90 15.23 -3.91
N GLU A 304 -1.76 13.91 -3.97
CA GLU A 304 -2.77 12.98 -3.43
C GLU A 304 -2.97 13.23 -1.93
N THR A 305 -1.86 13.42 -1.21
CA THR A 305 -1.86 13.64 0.23
C THR A 305 -2.55 14.95 0.61
N MET A 306 -2.48 15.98 -0.23
CA MET A 306 -3.15 17.27 0.00
C MET A 306 -4.67 17.12 0.15
N VAL A 307 -5.27 16.19 -0.59
CA VAL A 307 -6.72 15.88 -0.51
C VAL A 307 -7.04 15.08 0.76
N LEU A 308 -6.13 14.22 1.19
CA LEU A 308 -6.32 13.33 2.34
C LEU A 308 -6.17 14.06 3.70
N ILE A 309 -5.34 15.10 3.77
CA ILE A 309 -5.05 15.83 5.03
C ILE A 309 -6.31 16.47 5.66
N PRO A 310 -7.17 17.22 4.93
CA PRO A 310 -8.39 17.77 5.50
C PRO A 310 -9.31 16.68 6.07
N LEU A 311 -9.47 15.57 5.34
CA LEU A 311 -10.32 14.46 5.75
C LEU A 311 -9.78 13.76 7.00
N ALA A 312 -8.50 13.42 6.99
CA ALA A 312 -7.81 12.77 8.10
C ALA A 312 -7.79 13.65 9.37
N GLY A 313 -7.47 14.93 9.22
CA GLY A 313 -7.35 15.87 10.32
C GLY A 313 -8.70 16.18 10.97
N THR A 314 -9.73 16.49 10.17
CA THR A 314 -11.08 16.75 10.71
C THR A 314 -11.67 15.54 11.42
N PHE A 315 -11.47 14.34 10.86
CA PHE A 315 -11.92 13.11 11.50
C PHE A 315 -11.16 12.84 12.80
N LYS A 316 -9.85 13.06 12.83
CA LYS A 316 -9.05 12.94 14.04
C LYS A 316 -9.56 13.88 15.13
N ASP A 317 -9.75 15.16 14.82
CA ASP A 317 -10.26 16.16 15.78
C ASP A 317 -11.63 15.76 16.35
N LEU A 318 -12.51 15.20 15.50
CA LEU A 318 -13.83 14.74 15.90
C LEU A 318 -13.78 13.57 16.91
N ILE A 319 -12.81 12.65 16.76
CA ILE A 319 -12.66 11.51 17.68
C ILE A 319 -11.91 11.90 18.95
N THR A 320 -10.91 12.78 18.86
CA THR A 320 -10.08 13.16 20.02
C THR A 320 -10.69 14.27 20.87
N THR A 321 -11.87 14.80 20.52
CA THR A 321 -12.51 15.96 21.15
C THR A 321 -11.67 17.24 21.11
N ASP A 322 -10.68 17.29 20.20
CA ASP A 322 -9.87 18.48 19.95
C ASP A 322 -10.68 19.52 19.17
N PRO A 323 -10.31 20.82 19.22
CA PRO A 323 -10.93 21.81 18.36
C PRO A 323 -10.79 21.45 16.88
N VAL A 324 -11.89 21.54 16.13
CA VAL A 324 -11.92 21.14 14.72
C VAL A 324 -10.97 22.00 13.89
N GLY A 325 -10.10 21.34 13.13
CA GLY A 325 -9.11 21.97 12.23
C GLY A 325 -7.69 22.02 12.79
N VAL A 326 -7.50 21.75 14.09
CA VAL A 326 -6.16 21.77 14.71
C VAL A 326 -5.27 20.67 14.12
N SER A 327 -5.78 19.45 13.97
CA SER A 327 -5.01 18.36 13.36
C SER A 327 -4.74 18.58 11.88
N VAL A 328 -5.68 19.21 11.15
CA VAL A 328 -5.50 19.55 9.74
C VAL A 328 -4.29 20.47 9.57
N LEU A 329 -4.25 21.56 10.35
CA LEU A 329 -3.15 22.53 10.32
C LEU A 329 -1.83 21.91 10.75
N ALA A 330 -1.84 21.04 11.77
CA ALA A 330 -0.65 20.35 12.24
C ALA A 330 -0.09 19.34 11.22
N LEU A 331 -0.94 18.76 10.35
CA LEU A 331 -0.54 17.82 9.29
C LEU A 331 -0.03 18.51 8.01
N LEU A 332 -0.31 19.79 7.81
CA LEU A 332 0.10 20.53 6.60
C LEU A 332 1.59 20.44 6.23
N PRO A 333 2.57 20.40 7.18
CA PRO A 333 3.99 20.27 6.83
C PRO A 333 4.35 19.04 6.01
N ILE A 334 3.51 17.99 6.00
CA ILE A 334 3.71 16.79 5.18
C ILE A 334 3.87 17.13 3.70
N VAL A 335 3.04 18.05 3.18
CA VAL A 335 3.01 18.41 1.76
C VAL A 335 4.34 19.05 1.28
N PRO A 336 4.84 20.15 1.89
CA PRO A 336 6.11 20.73 1.48
C PRO A 336 7.30 19.79 1.74
N LEU A 337 7.27 18.99 2.81
CA LEU A 337 8.33 18.01 3.08
C LEU A 337 8.39 16.92 2.01
N ALA A 338 7.23 16.41 1.59
CA ALA A 338 7.12 15.46 0.49
C ALA A 338 7.53 16.09 -0.86
N ALA A 339 7.13 17.34 -1.11
CA ALA A 339 7.51 18.05 -2.34
C ALA A 339 9.02 18.33 -2.44
N ILE A 340 9.69 18.62 -1.31
CA ILE A 340 11.16 18.74 -1.27
C ILE A 340 11.80 17.39 -1.56
N ARG A 341 11.27 16.32 -0.96
CA ARG A 341 11.74 14.96 -1.14
C ARG A 341 11.64 14.51 -2.60
N GLU A 342 10.54 14.80 -3.27
CA GLU A 342 10.28 14.48 -4.67
C GLU A 342 11.31 15.13 -5.62
N ARG A 343 11.79 16.34 -5.29
CA ARG A 343 12.80 17.06 -6.09
C ARG A 343 14.23 16.58 -5.88
N GLN A 344 14.51 15.87 -4.79
CA GLN A 344 15.85 15.39 -4.44
C GLN A 344 15.81 13.87 -4.11
N PRO A 345 15.69 13.02 -5.15
CA PRO A 345 15.75 11.58 -4.96
C PRO A 345 17.13 11.18 -4.43
N THR A 346 17.16 10.33 -3.41
CA THR A 346 18.40 9.75 -2.86
C THR A 346 18.49 8.28 -3.23
N GLU A 347 19.70 7.74 -3.28
CA GLU A 347 19.96 6.33 -3.61
C GLU A 347 19.20 5.34 -2.71
N SER A 348 19.07 5.66 -1.42
CA SER A 348 18.20 4.91 -0.51
C SER A 348 16.88 5.64 -0.32
N GLU A 349 15.80 5.07 -0.87
CA GLU A 349 14.42 5.56 -0.68
C GLU A 349 13.98 5.42 0.78
N PHE A 350 14.29 4.28 1.41
CA PHE A 350 13.86 3.91 2.76
C PHE A 350 14.41 4.83 3.87
N LEU A 351 15.74 5.02 3.91
CA LEU A 351 16.39 5.89 4.93
C LEU A 351 15.91 7.33 4.85
N ALA A 352 15.62 7.82 3.64
CA ALA A 352 15.09 9.16 3.47
C ALA A 352 13.64 9.26 3.94
N THR A 353 12.81 8.23 3.72
CA THR A 353 11.45 8.18 4.29
C THR A 353 11.49 8.28 5.81
N LEU A 354 12.39 7.55 6.46
CA LEU A 354 12.60 7.64 7.92
C LEU A 354 12.96 9.06 8.37
N ALA A 355 13.92 9.70 7.68
CA ALA A 355 14.34 11.06 8.00
C ALA A 355 13.20 12.07 7.82
N VAL A 356 12.45 11.98 6.73
CA VAL A 356 11.34 12.91 6.45
C VAL A 356 10.18 12.68 7.42
N VAL A 357 9.87 11.44 7.81
CA VAL A 357 8.86 11.15 8.86
C VAL A 357 9.27 11.72 10.20
N ALA A 358 10.56 11.65 10.56
CA ALA A 358 11.06 12.26 11.79
C ALA A 358 10.89 13.79 11.77
N VAL A 359 11.26 14.45 10.66
CA VAL A 359 11.10 15.91 10.48
C VAL A 359 9.62 16.31 10.49
N ALA A 360 8.76 15.53 9.82
CA ALA A 360 7.32 15.75 9.80
C ALA A 360 6.72 15.61 11.21
N SER A 361 7.17 14.60 11.98
CA SER A 361 6.73 14.39 13.37
C SER A 361 7.11 15.56 14.27
N LEU A 362 8.32 16.09 14.13
CA LEU A 362 8.76 17.27 14.88
C LEU A 362 7.92 18.51 14.52
N SER A 363 7.72 18.74 13.23
CA SER A 363 6.93 19.86 12.70
C SER A 363 5.48 19.80 13.18
N TYR A 364 4.87 18.61 13.13
CA TYR A 364 3.51 18.37 13.58
C TYR A 364 3.35 18.71 15.07
N HIS A 365 4.20 18.17 15.95
CA HIS A 365 4.06 18.40 17.39
C HIS A 365 4.31 19.86 17.76
N LEU A 366 5.25 20.53 17.08
CA LEU A 366 5.52 21.94 17.31
C LEU A 366 4.31 22.81 16.92
N LEU A 367 3.73 22.57 15.74
CA LEU A 367 2.54 23.29 15.29
C LEU A 367 1.32 22.97 16.14
N TYR A 368 1.07 21.70 16.43
CA TYR A 368 -0.06 21.27 17.26
C TYR A 368 -0.03 21.97 18.63
N MET A 369 1.13 22.00 19.27
CA MET A 369 1.32 22.70 20.55
C MET A 369 1.12 24.21 20.42
N MET A 370 1.66 24.84 19.37
CA MET A 370 1.51 26.27 19.12
C MET A 370 0.03 26.64 18.91
N ILE A 371 -0.71 25.83 18.15
CA ILE A 371 -2.13 26.04 17.88
C ILE A 371 -2.94 25.89 19.18
N LEU A 372 -2.72 24.83 19.95
CA LEU A 372 -3.40 24.64 21.24
C LEU A 372 -3.12 25.78 22.22
N THR A 373 -1.87 26.27 22.29
CA THR A 373 -1.55 27.46 23.11
C THR A 373 -2.27 28.71 22.64
N ALA A 374 -2.45 28.90 21.34
CA ALA A 374 -3.18 30.05 20.79
C ALA A 374 -4.70 29.98 21.07
N VAL A 375 -5.25 28.76 21.19
CA VAL A 375 -6.67 28.51 21.50
C VAL A 375 -6.96 28.56 23.01
N GLY A 376 -5.93 28.57 23.86
CA GLY A 376 -6.05 28.67 25.31
C GLY A 376 -5.97 27.34 26.06
N ASP A 377 -5.83 26.22 25.34
CA ASP A 377 -5.75 24.85 25.87
C ASP A 377 -4.31 24.29 25.86
N GLY A 378 -3.31 25.17 25.77
CA GLY A 378 -1.91 24.78 25.57
C GLY A 378 -1.18 24.28 26.83
N PRO A 379 -0.35 23.24 26.72
CA PRO A 379 0.50 22.81 27.84
C PRO A 379 1.62 23.83 28.16
N PRO A 380 2.20 23.82 29.37
CA PRO A 380 3.32 24.68 29.73
C PRO A 380 4.57 24.38 28.87
N TRP A 381 4.91 25.34 28.00
CA TRP A 381 5.90 25.28 26.92
C TRP A 381 7.36 25.03 27.34
N LEU A 382 7.73 25.33 28.59
CA LEU A 382 9.14 25.42 28.98
C LEU A 382 9.78 24.10 29.47
N GLN A 383 9.00 23.05 29.73
CA GLN A 383 9.51 21.80 30.31
C GLN A 383 9.26 20.55 29.45
N SER A 384 8.33 20.63 28.50
CA SER A 384 7.83 19.48 27.73
C SER A 384 8.51 19.18 26.38
N PRO A 385 9.21 20.10 25.68
CA PRO A 385 9.56 19.83 24.28
C PRO A 385 10.59 18.71 24.12
N MET A 386 11.69 18.71 24.87
CA MET A 386 12.71 17.65 24.76
C MET A 386 12.18 16.27 25.19
N ARG A 387 11.20 16.23 26.09
CA ARG A 387 10.61 15.00 26.64
C ARG A 387 9.52 14.42 25.75
N VAL A 388 8.93 15.22 24.87
CA VAL A 388 7.80 14.79 24.01
C VAL A 388 8.20 14.74 22.53
N LEU A 389 8.86 15.76 21.99
CA LEU A 389 9.16 15.87 20.55
C LEU A 389 10.12 14.78 20.07
N LEU A 390 11.26 14.59 20.76
CA LEU A 390 12.26 13.62 20.33
C LEU A 390 11.77 12.17 20.48
N PRO A 391 11.16 11.76 21.62
CA PRO A 391 10.59 10.42 21.73
C PRO A 391 9.44 10.18 20.74
N ALA A 392 8.58 11.18 20.46
CA ALA A 392 7.53 11.06 19.45
C ALA A 392 8.11 10.79 18.06
N ALA A 393 9.10 11.59 17.65
CA ALA A 393 9.72 11.46 16.33
C ALA A 393 10.44 10.13 16.17
N LEU A 394 11.14 9.67 17.22
CA LEU A 394 11.79 8.35 17.23
C LEU A 394 10.77 7.21 17.17
N PHE A 395 9.66 7.31 17.91
CA PHE A 395 8.63 6.28 17.91
C PHE A 395 7.94 6.19 16.54
N ASN A 396 7.60 7.33 15.94
CA ASN A 396 7.04 7.40 14.59
C ASN A 396 8.03 6.86 13.54
N ALA A 397 9.32 7.18 13.66
CA ALA A 397 10.36 6.60 12.80
C ALA A 397 10.45 5.07 12.97
N LEU A 398 10.32 4.55 14.20
CA LEU A 398 10.38 3.11 14.48
C LEU A 398 9.24 2.33 13.79
N ILE A 399 8.04 2.90 13.73
CA ILE A 399 6.88 2.25 13.08
C ILE A 399 6.84 2.48 11.56
N THR A 400 7.60 3.45 11.04
CA THR A 400 7.65 3.82 9.61
C THR A 400 7.86 2.63 8.65
N PRO A 401 8.75 1.65 8.93
CA PRO A 401 8.99 0.54 8.00
C PRO A 401 7.73 -0.27 7.70
N ILE A 402 6.87 -0.47 8.70
CA ILE A 402 5.62 -1.25 8.57
C ILE A 402 4.67 -0.54 7.59
N PHE A 403 4.49 0.77 7.77
CA PHE A 403 3.62 1.58 6.92
C PHE A 403 4.20 1.76 5.51
N TYR A 404 5.50 2.04 5.40
CA TYR A 404 6.17 2.24 4.11
C TYR A 404 6.08 0.97 3.24
N LEU A 405 6.40 -0.20 3.80
CA LEU A 405 6.32 -1.47 3.07
C LEU A 405 4.88 -1.77 2.63
N SER A 406 3.90 -1.54 3.51
CA SER A 406 2.49 -1.78 3.21
C SER A 406 1.98 -0.88 2.10
N VAL A 407 2.30 0.43 2.15
CA VAL A 407 1.92 1.39 1.11
C VAL A 407 2.57 1.03 -0.21
N ARG A 408 3.89 0.75 -0.23
CA ARG A 408 4.63 0.40 -1.44
C ARG A 408 4.18 -0.92 -2.08
N TRP A 409 3.79 -1.89 -1.26
CA TRP A 409 3.22 -3.15 -1.75
C TRP A 409 1.82 -2.92 -2.37
N ALA A 410 0.98 -2.12 -1.73
CA ALA A 410 -0.33 -1.76 -2.28
C ALA A 410 -0.22 -0.96 -3.60
N THR A 411 0.79 -0.11 -3.75
CA THR A 411 1.01 0.63 -5.00
C THR A 411 1.54 -0.26 -6.13
N THR A 412 2.45 -1.18 -5.84
CA THR A 412 3.00 -2.11 -6.85
C THR A 412 1.94 -3.08 -7.37
N LEU A 413 1.02 -3.56 -6.53
CA LEU A 413 -0.12 -4.39 -6.97
C LEU A 413 -1.01 -3.67 -7.99
N SER A 414 -1.30 -2.39 -7.77
CA SER A 414 -2.07 -1.59 -8.74
C SER A 414 -1.29 -1.27 -10.02
N GLU A 415 0.05 -1.30 -9.98
CA GLU A 415 0.88 -1.03 -11.18
C GLU A 415 1.12 -2.25 -12.06
N MET A 416 0.82 -3.47 -11.57
CA MET A 416 0.93 -4.74 -12.32
C MET A 416 -0.24 -4.98 -13.28
N VAL A 417 -1.32 -4.19 -13.19
CA VAL A 417 -2.43 -4.21 -14.15
C VAL A 417 -2.14 -3.13 -15.21
N ARG A 418 -1.31 -3.43 -16.21
CA ARG A 418 -1.03 -2.47 -17.31
C ARG A 418 -1.74 -2.88 -18.60
N PRO A 419 -2.56 -2.02 -19.19
CA PRO A 419 -3.10 -2.24 -20.53
C PRO A 419 -2.06 -1.93 -21.63
N SER A 420 -2.08 -2.70 -22.71
CA SER A 420 -1.31 -2.49 -23.95
C SER A 420 -2.00 -1.49 -24.89
N ILE A 421 -1.21 -0.86 -25.78
CA ILE A 421 -1.64 0.33 -26.53
C ILE A 421 -1.07 0.29 -27.97
N ARG A 422 -1.86 0.67 -28.98
CA ARG A 422 -1.52 0.70 -30.42
C ARG A 422 -1.22 2.11 -30.92
N VAL A 423 -0.35 2.26 -31.92
CA VAL A 423 -0.07 3.53 -32.60
C VAL A 423 -0.52 3.42 -34.06
N LEU A 424 -1.35 4.37 -34.50
CA LEU A 424 -1.79 4.57 -35.89
C LEU A 424 -0.83 5.53 -36.60
N GLY A 425 -0.28 5.06 -37.72
CA GLY A 425 0.64 5.80 -38.60
C GLY A 425 -0.05 6.66 -39.64
#